data_AF-A0AA95GG26-F1
#
_entry.id   AF-A0AA95GG26-F1
#
_cell.length_a   1.000
_cell.length_b   1.000
_cell.length_c   1.000
_cell.angle_alpha   90.00
_cell.angle_beta   90.00
_cell.angle_gamma   90.00
#
_symmetry.space_group_name_H-M   'P 1'
#
loop_
_entity.id
_entity.type
_entity.pdbx_description
1 polymer ?
#
loop_
_entity_poly.entity_id
_entity_poly.type
_entity_poly.pdbx_seq_one_letter_code
_entity_poly.pdbx_strand_id
1 'polypeptide(L)'
;MSNINIIDGIKSFFSSTANVKNKAEQSATANKFDKLSIAMEKWRDPSDKDEIEQHLQTLSHQQSIDNTETVYAKLSAFIRLATLAGETHRHDFKIQLSPYLDMSSLDTYNGFSQITISVKDVLNKESIWFGDPMYELFCAMKVPLTNSSEYLATKSSMSEDELHSFMQKELALVIDNNDPQSFRLHGIEDKNQERLDIAKFSLEVRQKMMKNKPFLQSFIMAKMKCFDYFSATASSLSSIFSELACHNSLEMAQSLKGEFDKVRENTEQTLFNLFNQKNIDTENIIEHCNTLMKKI
;
A
#
# COMPACT_ATOMS: atom_id res chain seq x y z
N MET A 1 0.25 -41.81 41.20
CA MET A 1 -0.87 -41.18 40.47
C MET A 1 -0.28 -40.01 39.69
N SER A 2 -0.25 -40.12 38.37
CA SER A 2 0.40 -39.13 37.49
C SER A 2 -0.47 -37.90 37.38
N ASN A 3 0.04 -36.76 37.87
CA ASN A 3 -0.51 -35.44 37.54
C ASN A 3 -0.19 -35.16 36.07
N ILE A 4 -1.13 -35.49 35.19
CA ILE A 4 -1.11 -35.00 33.81
C ILE A 4 -1.30 -33.49 33.90
N ASN A 5 -0.26 -32.73 33.54
CA ASN A 5 -0.28 -31.28 33.46
C ASN A 5 -1.39 -30.84 32.50
N ILE A 6 -2.54 -30.45 33.06
CA ILE A 6 -3.70 -29.94 32.32
C ILE A 6 -3.30 -28.70 31.48
N ILE A 7 -2.28 -27.96 31.91
CA ILE A 7 -1.74 -26.78 31.22
C ILE A 7 -0.98 -27.16 29.93
N ASP A 8 -0.26 -28.28 29.91
CA ASP A 8 0.45 -28.76 28.72
C ASP A 8 -0.52 -29.36 27.69
N GLY A 9 -1.61 -29.98 28.16
CA GLY A 9 -2.70 -30.45 27.31
C GLY A 9 -3.44 -29.31 26.60
N ILE A 10 -3.69 -28.19 27.30
CA ILE A 10 -4.36 -27.02 26.73
C ILE A 10 -3.46 -26.28 25.72
N LYS A 11 -2.15 -26.12 26.01
CA LYS A 11 -1.20 -25.55 25.04
C LYS A 11 -1.05 -26.44 23.79
N SER A 12 -1.01 -27.76 23.95
CA SER A 12 -1.02 -28.73 22.85
C SER A 12 -2.30 -28.64 22.01
N PHE A 13 -3.46 -28.46 22.65
CA PHE A 13 -4.75 -28.32 21.98
C PHE A 13 -4.86 -27.01 21.18
N PHE A 14 -4.38 -25.89 21.71
CA PHE A 14 -4.34 -24.61 20.96
C PHE A 14 -3.26 -24.59 19.87
N SER A 15 -2.11 -25.23 20.10
CA SER A 15 -1.05 -25.37 19.09
C SER A 15 -1.48 -26.27 17.93
N SER A 16 -2.18 -27.37 18.22
CA SER A 16 -2.68 -28.29 17.22
C SER A 16 -3.90 -27.73 16.47
N THR A 17 -4.83 -27.04 17.15
CA THR A 17 -5.95 -26.38 16.45
C THR A 17 -5.53 -25.17 15.62
N ALA A 18 -4.51 -24.41 16.04
CA ALA A 18 -3.92 -23.34 15.23
C ALA A 18 -3.11 -23.89 14.03
N ASN A 19 -2.33 -24.96 14.21
CA ASN A 19 -1.64 -25.63 13.10
C ASN A 19 -2.60 -26.36 12.15
N VAL A 20 -3.72 -26.89 12.65
CA VAL A 20 -4.76 -27.53 11.84
C VAL A 20 -5.58 -26.48 11.08
N LYS A 21 -5.88 -25.32 11.67
CA LYS A 21 -6.45 -24.16 10.94
C LYS A 21 -5.50 -23.64 9.87
N ASN A 22 -4.22 -23.39 10.19
CA ASN A 22 -3.22 -22.96 9.22
C ASN A 22 -3.02 -23.97 8.09
N LYS A 23 -2.99 -25.29 8.38
CA LYS A 23 -2.88 -26.33 7.35
C LYS A 23 -4.16 -26.51 6.52
N ALA A 24 -5.34 -26.35 7.12
CA ALA A 24 -6.62 -26.44 6.41
C ALA A 24 -6.88 -25.19 5.56
N GLU A 25 -6.48 -24.01 6.03
CA GLU A 25 -6.50 -22.77 5.25
C GLU A 25 -5.48 -22.83 4.11
N GLN A 26 -4.27 -23.38 4.33
CA GLN A 26 -3.26 -23.63 3.28
C GLN A 26 -3.68 -24.74 2.29
N SER A 27 -4.37 -25.81 2.71
CA SER A 27 -4.80 -26.89 1.81
C SER A 27 -6.09 -26.57 1.05
N ALA A 28 -6.99 -25.75 1.61
CA ALA A 28 -8.16 -25.24 0.91
C ALA A 28 -7.81 -24.16 -0.14
N THR A 29 -6.65 -23.52 -0.01
CA THR A 29 -6.20 -22.42 -0.88
C THR A 29 -5.30 -22.86 -2.02
N ALA A 30 -4.50 -23.93 -1.83
CA ALA A 30 -3.97 -24.71 -2.95
C ALA A 30 -5.12 -25.01 -3.94
N ASN A 31 -6.28 -25.41 -3.41
CA ASN A 31 -7.46 -25.81 -4.18
C ASN A 31 -8.23 -24.70 -4.93
N LYS A 32 -7.98 -23.41 -4.67
CA LYS A 32 -8.80 -22.31 -5.26
C LYS A 32 -8.37 -21.97 -6.69
N PHE A 33 -7.07 -21.83 -6.91
CA PHE A 33 -6.51 -21.58 -8.24
C PHE A 33 -6.15 -22.87 -8.99
N ASP A 34 -6.23 -24.04 -8.36
CA ASP A 34 -6.01 -25.34 -9.02
C ASP A 34 -6.89 -25.54 -10.25
N LYS A 35 -8.18 -25.19 -10.17
CA LYS A 35 -9.09 -25.26 -11.33
C LYS A 35 -8.68 -24.30 -12.44
N LEU A 36 -8.23 -23.10 -12.09
CA LEU A 36 -7.72 -22.14 -13.05
C LEU A 36 -6.42 -22.63 -13.69
N SER A 37 -5.52 -23.21 -12.91
CA SER A 37 -4.30 -23.85 -13.41
C SER A 37 -4.65 -24.92 -14.45
N ILE A 38 -5.51 -25.87 -14.10
CA ILE A 38 -5.96 -26.95 -15.00
C ILE A 38 -6.64 -26.38 -16.26
N ALA A 39 -7.43 -25.31 -16.15
CA ALA A 39 -8.06 -24.67 -17.29
C ALA A 39 -7.02 -24.00 -18.20
N MET A 40 -6.08 -23.26 -17.63
CA MET A 40 -4.99 -22.61 -18.38
C MET A 40 -4.10 -23.63 -19.08
N GLU A 41 -3.84 -24.81 -18.50
CA GLU A 41 -3.10 -25.87 -19.21
C GLU A 41 -3.78 -26.37 -20.49
N LYS A 42 -5.11 -26.26 -20.56
CA LYS A 42 -5.91 -26.65 -21.73
C LYS A 42 -6.02 -25.51 -22.75
N TRP A 43 -5.98 -24.27 -22.28
CA TRP A 43 -6.17 -23.07 -23.11
C TRP A 43 -4.87 -22.50 -23.68
N ARG A 44 -3.73 -22.74 -23.01
CA ARG A 44 -2.44 -22.14 -23.36
C ARG A 44 -1.82 -22.69 -24.63
N ASP A 45 -0.96 -21.89 -25.24
CA ASP A 45 0.14 -22.42 -26.05
C ASP A 45 1.14 -23.15 -25.11
N PRO A 46 1.67 -24.33 -25.48
CA PRO A 46 2.72 -24.99 -24.74
C PRO A 46 3.94 -24.10 -24.39
N SER A 47 4.25 -23.07 -25.20
CA SER A 47 5.33 -22.12 -24.92
C SER A 47 5.13 -21.29 -23.66
N ASP A 48 3.89 -21.14 -23.19
CA ASP A 48 3.54 -20.15 -22.16
C ASP A 48 3.49 -20.75 -20.75
N LYS A 49 3.91 -22.02 -20.59
CA LYS A 49 3.79 -22.77 -19.34
C LYS A 49 4.40 -22.04 -18.15
N ASP A 50 5.65 -21.62 -18.27
CA ASP A 50 6.41 -21.04 -17.16
C ASP A 50 5.85 -19.66 -16.77
N GLU A 51 5.40 -18.88 -17.76
CA GLU A 51 4.76 -17.58 -17.54
C GLU A 51 3.42 -17.72 -16.80
N ILE A 52 2.60 -18.70 -17.20
CA ILE A 52 1.32 -19.00 -16.53
C ILE A 52 1.55 -19.42 -15.08
N GLU A 53 2.54 -20.28 -14.82
CA GLU A 53 2.86 -20.71 -13.46
C GLU A 53 3.25 -19.53 -12.57
N GLN A 54 4.07 -18.60 -13.08
CA GLN A 54 4.45 -17.38 -12.35
C GLN A 54 3.24 -16.50 -11.99
N HIS A 55 2.32 -16.29 -12.93
CA HIS A 55 1.12 -15.48 -12.68
C HIS A 55 0.16 -16.15 -11.69
N LEU A 56 -0.01 -17.48 -11.77
CA LEU A 56 -0.80 -18.24 -10.81
C LEU A 56 -0.20 -18.19 -9.40
N GLN A 57 1.12 -18.24 -9.26
CA GLN A 57 1.80 -18.07 -7.97
C GLN A 57 1.55 -16.68 -7.39
N THR A 58 1.61 -15.63 -8.22
CA THR A 58 1.32 -14.25 -7.80
C THR A 58 -0.11 -14.11 -7.28
N LEU A 59 -1.09 -14.70 -7.97
CA LEU A 59 -2.50 -14.69 -7.53
C LEU A 59 -2.75 -15.49 -6.24
N SER A 60 -2.00 -16.58 -6.05
CA SER A 60 -2.17 -17.48 -4.91
C SER A 60 -1.56 -16.94 -3.62
N HIS A 61 -0.73 -15.89 -3.68
CA HIS A 61 -0.15 -15.27 -2.49
C HIS A 61 -1.24 -14.60 -1.64
N GLN A 62 -1.40 -15.03 -0.38
CA GLN A 62 -2.47 -14.55 0.49
C GLN A 62 -1.99 -13.54 1.52
N GLN A 63 -2.73 -12.44 1.62
CA GLN A 63 -2.73 -11.51 2.74
C GLN A 63 -4.19 -11.18 3.07
N SER A 64 -4.48 -10.84 4.33
CA SER A 64 -5.83 -10.43 4.73
C SER A 64 -6.23 -9.13 4.04
N ILE A 65 -5.28 -8.20 3.92
CA ILE A 65 -5.37 -6.92 3.22
C ILE A 65 -4.07 -6.78 2.44
N ASP A 66 -4.17 -6.60 1.13
CA ASP A 66 -3.04 -6.32 0.26
C ASP A 66 -2.77 -4.81 0.25
N ASN A 67 -1.50 -4.43 0.09
CA ASN A 67 -1.16 -3.05 -0.26
C ASN A 67 -1.38 -2.80 -1.76
N THR A 68 -1.34 -1.54 -2.17
CA THR A 68 -1.65 -1.15 -3.54
C THR A 68 -0.73 -1.81 -4.57
N GLU A 69 0.56 -1.93 -4.27
CA GLU A 69 1.54 -2.61 -5.12
C GLU A 69 1.22 -4.10 -5.32
N THR A 70 0.80 -4.80 -4.27
CA THR A 70 0.45 -6.22 -4.32
C THR A 70 -0.84 -6.44 -5.11
N VAL A 71 -1.84 -5.56 -4.93
CA VAL A 71 -3.06 -5.58 -5.74
C VAL A 71 -2.74 -5.37 -7.21
N TYR A 72 -1.86 -4.42 -7.53
CA TYR A 72 -1.38 -4.22 -8.89
C TYR A 72 -0.79 -5.51 -9.47
N ALA A 73 0.14 -6.15 -8.75
CA ALA A 73 0.78 -7.38 -9.21
C ALA A 73 -0.24 -8.49 -9.48
N LYS A 74 -1.24 -8.65 -8.60
CA LYS A 74 -2.34 -9.62 -8.77
C LYS A 74 -3.23 -9.30 -9.96
N LEU A 75 -3.62 -8.03 -10.14
CA LEU A 75 -4.42 -7.62 -11.30
C LEU A 75 -3.68 -7.82 -12.62
N SER A 76 -2.41 -7.42 -12.68
CA SER A 76 -1.57 -7.64 -13.86
C SER A 76 -1.47 -9.12 -14.19
N ALA A 77 -1.20 -9.96 -13.19
CA ALA A 77 -1.19 -11.41 -13.36
C ALA A 77 -2.52 -11.95 -13.89
N PHE A 78 -3.65 -11.48 -13.35
CA PHE A 78 -4.98 -11.91 -13.77
C PHE A 78 -5.30 -11.52 -15.22
N ILE A 79 -4.98 -10.28 -15.63
CA ILE A 79 -5.18 -9.78 -17.00
C ILE A 79 -4.26 -10.51 -17.98
N ARG A 80 -3.03 -10.81 -17.56
CA ARG A 80 -2.08 -11.56 -18.38
C ARG A 80 -2.56 -12.98 -18.60
N LEU A 81 -3.09 -13.66 -17.58
CA LEU A 81 -3.74 -14.97 -17.75
C LEU A 81 -4.94 -14.90 -18.70
N ALA A 82 -5.77 -13.85 -18.64
CA ALA A 82 -6.87 -13.66 -19.60
C ALA A 82 -6.37 -13.49 -21.05
N THR A 83 -5.20 -12.88 -21.22
CA THR A 83 -4.57 -12.73 -22.54
C THR A 83 -4.02 -14.06 -23.06
N LEU A 84 -3.33 -14.82 -22.20
CA LEU A 84 -2.76 -16.14 -22.51
C LEU A 84 -3.82 -17.23 -22.73
N ALA A 85 -5.03 -17.06 -22.19
CA ALA A 85 -6.15 -17.97 -22.45
C ALA A 85 -6.71 -17.87 -23.89
N GLY A 86 -6.25 -16.88 -24.67
CA GLY A 86 -6.67 -16.67 -26.05
C GLY A 86 -8.05 -15.99 -26.18
N GLU A 87 -8.38 -15.54 -27.39
CA GLU A 87 -9.61 -14.77 -27.67
C GLU A 87 -10.89 -15.52 -27.25
N THR A 88 -10.90 -16.84 -27.39
CA THR A 88 -12.06 -17.69 -27.04
C THR A 88 -12.43 -17.61 -25.56
N HIS A 89 -11.44 -17.54 -24.66
CA HIS A 89 -11.65 -17.63 -23.21
C HIS A 89 -11.41 -16.30 -22.47
N ARG A 90 -10.81 -15.31 -23.13
CA ARG A 90 -10.55 -13.99 -22.56
C ARG A 90 -11.78 -13.34 -21.91
N HIS A 91 -12.95 -13.48 -22.51
CA HIS A 91 -14.20 -12.90 -22.00
C HIS A 91 -14.79 -13.65 -20.79
N ASP A 92 -14.24 -14.82 -20.44
CA ASP A 92 -14.62 -15.55 -19.24
C ASP A 92 -14.01 -14.92 -17.97
N PHE A 93 -12.92 -14.15 -18.12
CA PHE A 93 -12.25 -13.41 -17.04
C PHE A 93 -12.99 -12.12 -16.75
N LYS A 94 -13.38 -11.94 -15.48
CA LYS A 94 -14.11 -10.75 -15.03
C LYS A 94 -13.46 -10.14 -13.81
N ILE A 95 -13.34 -8.82 -13.84
CA ILE A 95 -12.89 -7.99 -12.73
C ILE A 95 -14.05 -7.07 -12.36
N GLN A 96 -14.38 -6.99 -11.08
CA GLN A 96 -15.38 -6.08 -10.54
C GLN A 96 -14.74 -5.28 -9.42
N LEU A 97 -14.92 -3.96 -9.44
CA LEU A 97 -14.49 -3.08 -8.37
C LEU A 97 -15.71 -2.74 -7.50
N SER A 98 -15.59 -3.01 -6.21
CA SER A 98 -16.48 -2.47 -5.21
C SER A 98 -15.78 -1.25 -4.60
N PRO A 99 -16.36 -0.04 -4.74
CA PRO A 99 -15.72 1.19 -4.28
C PRO A 99 -15.55 1.19 -2.76
N TYR A 100 -14.61 2.01 -2.31
CA TYR A 100 -14.27 2.25 -0.91
C TYR A 100 -15.49 2.25 0.03
N LEU A 101 -15.49 1.34 1.00
CA LEU A 101 -16.45 1.30 2.10
C LEU A 101 -15.89 2.11 3.26
N ASP A 102 -16.44 3.29 3.52
CA ASP A 102 -16.11 4.05 4.72
C ASP A 102 -16.60 3.30 5.97
N MET A 103 -15.67 2.67 6.69
CA MET A 103 -15.92 1.95 7.94
C MET A 103 -15.65 2.83 9.16
N SER A 104 -15.85 4.15 9.04
CA SER A 104 -15.67 5.16 10.08
C SER A 104 -16.43 4.90 11.40
N SER A 105 -17.34 3.92 11.44
CA SER A 105 -17.98 3.43 12.66
C SER A 105 -17.14 2.47 13.51
N LEU A 106 -15.98 2.01 13.00
CA LEU A 106 -15.01 1.20 13.74
C LEU A 106 -13.74 2.05 13.89
N ASP A 107 -13.49 2.55 15.11
CA ASP A 107 -12.41 3.49 15.49
C ASP A 107 -10.96 3.04 15.15
N THR A 108 -10.79 1.96 14.38
CA THR A 108 -9.53 1.31 14.03
C THR A 108 -9.29 1.11 12.55
N TYR A 109 -10.28 1.33 11.67
CA TYR A 109 -10.12 1.10 10.23
C TYR A 109 -10.64 2.27 9.41
N ASN A 110 -9.71 2.98 8.77
CA ASN A 110 -10.06 3.81 7.62
C ASN A 110 -10.34 2.83 6.47
N GLY A 111 -11.51 2.96 5.84
CA GLY A 111 -12.13 2.02 4.90
C GLY A 111 -11.25 1.28 3.87
N PHE A 112 -11.85 0.26 3.25
CA PHE A 112 -11.18 -0.59 2.26
C PHE A 112 -11.86 -0.51 0.91
N SER A 113 -11.06 -0.59 -0.15
CA SER A 113 -11.53 -0.90 -1.49
C SER A 113 -11.41 -2.41 -1.72
N GLN A 114 -12.27 -2.95 -2.59
CA GLN A 114 -12.30 -4.38 -2.87
C GLN A 114 -12.37 -4.62 -4.37
N ILE A 115 -11.52 -5.51 -4.85
CA ILE A 115 -11.59 -6.04 -6.21
C ILE A 115 -12.02 -7.49 -6.12
N THR A 116 -13.04 -7.84 -6.91
CA THR A 116 -13.44 -9.22 -7.13
C THR A 116 -12.98 -9.69 -8.49
N ILE A 117 -12.24 -10.80 -8.53
CA ILE A 117 -11.88 -11.51 -9.77
C ILE A 117 -12.69 -12.80 -9.88
N SER A 118 -13.00 -13.22 -11.11
CA SER A 118 -13.66 -14.50 -11.38
C SER A 118 -13.41 -14.96 -12.81
N VAL A 119 -13.46 -16.28 -13.03
CA VAL A 119 -13.38 -16.89 -14.36
C VAL A 119 -14.56 -17.82 -14.52
N LYS A 120 -15.38 -17.60 -15.55
CA LYS A 120 -16.62 -18.35 -15.79
C LYS A 120 -16.37 -19.87 -15.71
N ASP A 121 -17.15 -20.56 -14.89
CA ASP A 121 -17.12 -22.01 -14.67
C ASP A 121 -15.77 -22.59 -14.16
N VAL A 122 -14.79 -21.73 -13.84
CA VAL A 122 -13.41 -22.14 -13.48
C VAL A 122 -13.00 -21.60 -12.12
N LEU A 123 -13.11 -20.29 -11.92
CA LEU A 123 -12.75 -19.59 -10.68
C LEU A 123 -13.98 -18.85 -10.16
N ASN A 124 -14.45 -19.24 -8.97
CA ASN A 124 -15.49 -18.51 -8.25
C ASN A 124 -15.01 -17.10 -7.90
N LYS A 125 -15.92 -16.24 -7.44
CA LYS A 125 -15.57 -14.88 -7.00
C LYS A 125 -14.52 -14.93 -5.90
N GLU A 126 -13.35 -14.37 -6.18
CA GLU A 126 -12.31 -14.15 -5.19
C GLU A 126 -12.09 -12.67 -4.94
N SER A 127 -12.05 -12.31 -3.65
CA SER A 127 -11.96 -10.93 -3.19
C SER A 127 -10.54 -10.57 -2.80
N ILE A 128 -10.10 -9.41 -3.27
CA ILE A 128 -8.81 -8.78 -2.98
C ILE A 128 -9.14 -7.47 -2.28
N TRP A 129 -8.83 -7.38 -0.98
CA TRP A 129 -9.08 -6.21 -0.15
C TRP A 129 -7.82 -5.37 -0.05
N PHE A 130 -7.95 -4.05 -0.17
CA PHE A 130 -6.80 -3.13 -0.15
C PHE A 130 -7.19 -1.72 0.24
N GLY A 131 -6.18 -0.86 0.33
CA GLY A 131 -6.38 0.57 0.53
C GLY A 131 -6.52 1.01 1.97
N ASP A 132 -6.12 0.16 2.93
CA ASP A 132 -5.96 0.56 4.34
C ASP A 132 -4.89 1.65 4.45
N PRO A 133 -5.25 2.89 4.78
CA PRO A 133 -4.32 4.01 4.81
C PRO A 133 -3.15 3.83 5.80
N MET A 134 -3.36 3.12 6.92
CA MET A 134 -2.30 2.86 7.88
C MET A 134 -1.34 1.78 7.38
N TYR A 135 -1.87 0.73 6.74
CA TYR A 135 -1.02 -0.30 6.14
C TYR A 135 -0.23 0.24 4.94
N GLU A 136 -0.86 1.03 4.08
CA GLU A 136 -0.22 1.71 2.95
C GLU A 136 0.88 2.66 3.45
N LEU A 137 0.61 3.44 4.50
CA LEU A 137 1.61 4.29 5.13
C LEU A 137 2.79 3.49 5.68
N PHE A 138 2.52 2.37 6.36
CA PHE A 138 3.56 1.47 6.85
C PHE A 138 4.42 0.91 5.73
N CYS A 139 3.82 0.52 4.61
CA CYS A 139 4.54 0.10 3.41
C CYS A 139 5.41 1.24 2.84
N ALA A 140 4.85 2.43 2.71
CA ALA A 140 5.59 3.61 2.26
C ALA A 140 6.80 3.91 3.14
N MET A 141 6.69 3.78 4.47
CA MET A 141 7.81 4.04 5.39
C MET A 141 9.00 3.09 5.22
N LYS A 142 8.81 1.92 4.60
CA LYS A 142 9.88 0.95 4.29
C LYS A 142 10.64 1.27 3.00
N VAL A 143 10.10 2.12 2.14
CA VAL A 143 10.79 2.54 0.91
C VAL A 143 12.09 3.28 1.28
N PRO A 144 13.20 3.05 0.55
CA PRO A 144 14.44 3.80 0.73
C PRO A 144 14.20 5.31 0.61
N LEU A 145 14.90 6.12 1.38
CA LEU A 145 14.78 7.57 1.26
C LEU A 145 15.49 8.05 -0.03
N THR A 146 14.76 8.68 -0.94
CA THR A 146 15.33 9.33 -2.12
C THR A 146 14.79 10.75 -2.29
N ASN A 147 15.50 11.60 -3.04
CA ASN A 147 14.98 12.92 -3.44
C ASN A 147 14.40 12.89 -4.88
N SER A 148 13.78 11.78 -5.28
CA SER A 148 13.10 11.65 -6.58
C SER A 148 11.84 12.53 -6.67
N SER A 149 11.25 12.86 -5.52
CA SER A 149 10.18 13.86 -5.40
C SER A 149 10.62 15.29 -5.74
N GLU A 150 11.93 15.54 -5.76
CA GLU A 150 12.58 16.84 -5.86
C GLU A 150 12.15 17.83 -4.77
N TYR A 151 11.60 17.36 -3.65
CA TYR A 151 11.17 18.25 -2.56
C TYR A 151 12.32 19.05 -1.99
N LEU A 152 13.45 18.41 -1.73
CA LEU A 152 14.61 19.09 -1.19
C LEU A 152 15.30 19.91 -2.29
N ALA A 153 15.75 21.11 -1.95
CA ALA A 153 16.49 22.03 -2.83
C ALA A 153 17.95 21.57 -3.02
N THR A 154 18.10 20.33 -3.47
CA THR A 154 19.38 19.65 -3.72
C THR A 154 19.22 18.63 -4.84
N LYS A 155 20.31 17.95 -5.22
CA LYS A 155 20.30 16.97 -6.31
C LYS A 155 19.47 15.75 -5.96
N SER A 156 18.77 15.19 -6.94
CA SER A 156 17.96 13.97 -6.78
C SER A 156 18.80 12.70 -6.57
N SER A 157 20.05 12.70 -7.05
CA SER A 157 20.96 11.53 -7.06
C SER A 157 21.80 11.34 -5.79
N MET A 158 21.47 12.02 -4.69
CA MET A 158 22.24 11.93 -3.44
C MET A 158 22.00 10.60 -2.73
N SER A 159 23.01 10.14 -1.98
CA SER A 159 22.86 8.99 -1.10
C SER A 159 21.99 9.32 0.12
N GLU A 160 21.48 8.30 0.80
CA GLU A 160 20.68 8.48 2.02
C GLU A 160 21.43 9.28 3.10
N ASP A 161 22.72 9.01 3.32
CA ASP A 161 23.57 9.75 4.27
C ASP A 161 23.71 11.23 3.89
N GLU A 162 23.88 11.51 2.60
CA GLU A 162 23.97 12.87 2.08
C GLU A 162 22.64 13.62 2.26
N LEU A 163 21.50 12.95 2.03
CA LEU A 163 20.17 13.51 2.28
C LEU A 163 19.95 13.82 3.76
N HIS A 164 20.33 12.90 4.66
CA HIS A 164 20.30 13.13 6.10
C HIS A 164 21.17 14.33 6.50
N SER A 165 22.39 14.42 5.98
CA SER A 165 23.29 15.55 6.26
C SER A 165 22.70 16.87 5.77
N PHE A 166 22.11 16.89 4.56
CA PHE A 166 21.44 18.07 4.01
C PHE A 166 20.27 18.50 4.88
N MET A 167 19.36 17.58 5.24
CA MET A 167 18.22 17.88 6.11
C MET A 167 18.68 18.35 7.49
N GLN A 168 19.79 17.84 8.01
CA GLN A 168 20.36 18.29 9.29
C GLN A 168 20.91 19.71 9.23
N LYS A 169 21.43 20.16 8.09
CA LYS A 169 22.04 21.49 7.93
C LYS A 169 21.02 22.52 7.46
N GLU A 170 20.33 22.23 6.36
CA GLU A 170 19.59 23.22 5.56
C GLU A 170 18.09 23.27 5.86
N LEU A 171 17.48 22.15 6.29
CA LEU A 171 16.04 22.09 6.50
C LEU A 171 15.62 22.90 7.73
N ALA A 172 14.73 23.87 7.54
CA ALA A 172 14.13 24.63 8.64
C ALA A 172 12.76 25.18 8.25
N LEU A 173 11.83 25.25 9.20
CA LEU A 173 10.58 25.97 9.06
C LEU A 173 10.73 27.34 9.73
N VAL A 174 10.49 28.42 8.99
CA VAL A 174 10.52 29.79 9.50
C VAL A 174 9.10 30.36 9.42
N ILE A 175 8.60 30.86 10.55
CA ILE A 175 7.30 31.53 10.66
C ILE A 175 7.54 33.03 10.82
N ASP A 176 6.80 33.87 10.09
CA ASP A 176 6.93 35.32 10.22
C ASP A 176 6.40 35.77 11.60
N ASN A 177 7.20 36.56 12.31
CA ASN A 177 6.83 37.10 13.61
C ASN A 177 5.70 38.13 13.52
N ASN A 178 5.51 38.76 12.36
CA ASN A 178 4.47 39.78 12.13
C ASN A 178 3.18 39.18 11.55
N ASP A 179 3.27 38.02 10.91
CA ASP A 179 2.13 37.25 10.41
C ASP A 179 2.37 35.75 10.65
N PRO A 180 1.89 35.19 11.78
CA PRO A 180 2.07 33.77 12.09
C PRO A 180 1.42 32.80 11.08
N GLN A 181 0.60 33.29 10.16
CA GLN A 181 0.08 32.48 9.05
C GLN A 181 1.06 32.37 7.88
N SER A 182 1.97 33.33 7.75
CA SER A 182 3.06 33.35 6.79
C SER A 182 4.24 32.51 7.29
N PHE A 183 4.70 31.57 6.46
CA PHE A 183 5.83 30.71 6.76
C PHE A 183 6.59 30.31 5.48
N ARG A 184 7.83 29.82 5.66
CA ARG A 184 8.65 29.25 4.58
C ARG A 184 9.46 28.07 5.08
N LEU A 185 9.62 27.04 4.23
CA LEU A 185 10.53 25.93 4.47
C LEU A 185 11.86 26.19 3.76
N HIS A 186 12.93 26.48 4.52
CA HIS A 186 14.29 26.46 3.97
C HIS A 186 14.74 25.03 3.68
N GLY A 187 15.55 24.86 2.65
CA GLY A 187 15.99 23.55 2.17
C GLY A 187 14.97 22.81 1.30
N ILE A 188 13.79 23.40 1.06
CA ILE A 188 12.75 22.90 0.14
C ILE A 188 12.73 23.77 -1.12
N GLU A 189 12.62 23.13 -2.29
CA GLU A 189 12.52 23.83 -3.57
C GLU A 189 11.26 24.71 -3.61
N ASP A 190 11.35 25.93 -4.19
CA ASP A 190 10.28 26.92 -4.10
C ASP A 190 8.98 26.41 -4.75
N LYS A 191 9.10 25.69 -5.87
CA LYS A 191 7.95 25.06 -6.56
C LYS A 191 7.24 23.97 -5.72
N ASN A 192 7.87 23.51 -4.64
CA ASN A 192 7.41 22.38 -3.83
C ASN A 192 6.93 22.79 -2.43
N GLN A 193 7.00 24.07 -2.07
CA GLN A 193 6.52 24.57 -0.77
C GLN A 193 5.07 24.18 -0.49
N GLU A 194 4.19 24.34 -1.49
CA GLU A 194 2.76 24.05 -1.37
C GLU A 194 2.46 22.54 -1.35
N ARG A 195 3.25 21.72 -2.04
CA ARG A 195 3.06 20.25 -2.11
C ARG A 195 3.24 19.54 -0.77
N LEU A 196 3.92 20.19 0.17
CA LEU A 196 4.11 19.68 1.53
C LEU A 196 2.94 19.98 2.44
N ASP A 197 2.00 20.83 2.02
CA ASP A 197 0.73 21.06 2.70
C ASP A 197 0.87 21.51 4.17
N ILE A 198 2.03 22.08 4.54
CA ILE A 198 2.32 22.55 5.91
C ILE A 198 1.28 23.57 6.39
N ALA A 199 0.66 24.33 5.47
CA ALA A 199 -0.40 25.28 5.79
C ALA A 199 -1.65 24.62 6.42
N LYS A 200 -1.88 23.32 6.18
CA LYS A 200 -2.99 22.56 6.79
C LYS A 200 -2.77 22.28 8.28
N PHE A 201 -1.54 22.39 8.77
CA PHE A 201 -1.24 22.23 10.19
C PHE A 201 -1.68 23.46 11.00
N SER A 202 -2.14 23.20 12.23
CA SER A 202 -2.40 24.26 13.19
C SER A 202 -1.13 25.07 13.46
N LEU A 203 -1.27 26.31 13.94
CA LEU A 203 -0.12 27.13 14.33
C LEU A 203 0.73 26.43 15.40
N GLU A 204 0.10 25.72 16.34
CA GLU A 204 0.77 24.94 17.39
C GLU A 204 1.71 23.87 16.80
N VAL A 205 1.23 23.09 15.83
CA VAL A 205 2.03 22.05 15.18
C VAL A 205 3.15 22.66 14.34
N ARG A 206 2.89 23.75 13.61
CA ARG A 206 3.93 24.48 12.87
C ARG A 206 5.00 25.05 13.80
N GLN A 207 4.63 25.63 14.93
CA GLN A 207 5.58 26.11 15.93
C GLN A 207 6.39 24.94 16.54
N LYS A 208 5.78 23.77 16.73
CA LYS A 208 6.48 22.55 17.13
C LYS A 208 7.51 22.12 16.08
N MET A 209 7.13 22.06 14.80
CA MET A 209 8.05 21.75 13.70
C MET A 209 9.21 22.75 13.57
N MET A 210 8.95 24.04 13.80
CA MET A 210 9.99 25.08 13.80
C MET A 210 11.00 24.88 14.96
N LYS A 211 10.52 24.52 16.16
CA LYS A 211 11.38 24.35 17.35
C LYS A 211 12.06 22.98 17.42
N ASN A 212 11.40 21.94 16.93
CA ASN A 212 11.87 20.56 16.92
C ASN A 212 12.24 20.15 15.50
N LYS A 213 13.51 20.34 15.15
CA LYS A 213 14.04 20.00 13.82
C LYS A 213 13.88 18.51 13.47
N PRO A 214 14.19 17.54 14.36
CA PRO A 214 13.88 16.13 14.11
C PRO A 214 12.42 15.87 13.72
N PHE A 215 11.46 16.56 14.36
CA PHE A 215 10.04 16.42 14.03
C PHE A 215 9.72 16.91 12.61
N LEU A 216 10.28 18.04 12.19
CA LEU A 216 10.16 18.52 10.81
C LEU A 216 10.82 17.55 9.80
N GLN A 217 12.02 17.05 10.11
CA GLN A 217 12.73 16.09 9.27
C GLN A 217 11.92 14.82 9.05
N SER A 218 11.38 14.25 10.12
CA SER A 218 10.52 13.07 10.06
C SER A 218 9.29 13.30 9.17
N PHE A 219 8.69 14.50 9.19
CA PHE A 219 7.57 14.84 8.30
C PHE A 219 7.99 14.85 6.83
N ILE A 220 9.08 15.56 6.52
CA ILE A 220 9.58 15.68 5.15
C ILE A 220 10.00 14.32 4.60
N MET A 221 10.73 13.52 5.39
CA MET A 221 11.10 12.16 5.02
C MET A 221 9.87 11.29 4.75
N ALA A 222 8.86 11.34 5.61
CA ALA A 222 7.63 10.56 5.39
C ALA A 222 6.91 11.01 4.11
N LYS A 223 6.82 12.32 3.84
CA LYS A 223 6.26 12.86 2.60
C LYS A 223 7.04 12.41 1.36
N MET A 224 8.37 12.41 1.42
CA MET A 224 9.24 11.92 0.32
C MET A 224 9.02 10.44 0.06
N LYS A 225 8.99 9.61 1.11
CA LYS A 225 8.76 8.17 1.00
C LYS A 225 7.36 7.84 0.48
N CYS A 226 6.32 8.54 0.94
CA CYS A 226 4.97 8.39 0.39
C CYS A 226 4.93 8.74 -1.11
N PHE A 227 5.61 9.81 -1.52
CA PHE A 227 5.71 10.16 -2.93
C PHE A 227 6.37 9.03 -3.75
N ASP A 228 7.52 8.54 -3.30
CA ASP A 228 8.25 7.48 -4.01
C ASP A 228 7.42 6.20 -4.10
N TYR A 229 6.75 5.82 -3.00
CA TYR A 229 5.86 4.65 -2.94
C TYR A 229 4.74 4.72 -3.99
N PHE A 230 3.99 5.82 -4.01
CA PHE A 230 2.87 5.97 -4.94
C PHE A 230 3.31 6.26 -6.38
N SER A 231 4.49 6.88 -6.58
CA SER A 231 5.04 7.12 -7.93
C SER A 231 5.48 5.82 -8.60
N ALA A 232 6.13 4.91 -7.86
CA ALA A 232 6.48 3.57 -8.37
C ALA A 232 5.22 2.78 -8.74
N THR A 233 4.21 2.87 -7.89
CA THR A 233 2.90 2.24 -8.10
C THR A 233 2.18 2.81 -9.33
N ALA A 234 2.12 4.14 -9.48
CA ALA A 234 1.47 4.81 -10.60
C ALA A 234 2.13 4.49 -11.96
N SER A 235 3.47 4.42 -11.98
CA SER A 235 4.22 4.04 -13.17
C SER A 235 3.82 2.65 -13.64
N SER A 236 3.69 1.72 -12.70
CA SER A 236 3.26 0.35 -12.96
C SER A 236 1.80 0.30 -13.47
N LEU A 237 0.88 1.04 -12.84
CA LEU A 237 -0.54 1.11 -13.20
C LEU A 237 -0.81 1.50 -14.66
N SER A 238 0.06 2.33 -15.25
CA SER A 238 -0.06 2.73 -16.66
C SER A 238 -0.06 1.54 -17.65
N SER A 239 0.68 0.47 -17.31
CA SER A 239 0.74 -0.76 -18.12
C SER A 239 -0.60 -1.52 -18.07
N ILE A 240 -1.15 -1.71 -16.87
CA ILE A 240 -2.46 -2.35 -16.68
C ILE A 240 -3.57 -1.59 -17.40
N PHE A 241 -3.58 -0.25 -17.31
CA PHE A 241 -4.63 0.54 -17.96
C PHE A 241 -4.56 0.43 -19.48
N SER A 242 -3.35 0.34 -20.04
CA SER A 242 -3.15 0.09 -21.46
C SER A 242 -3.70 -1.28 -21.86
N GLU A 243 -3.41 -2.32 -21.08
CA GLU A 243 -3.94 -3.68 -21.33
C GLU A 243 -5.47 -3.74 -21.19
N LEU A 244 -6.04 -3.17 -20.13
CA LEU A 244 -7.50 -3.11 -19.93
C LEU A 244 -8.21 -2.34 -21.05
N ALA A 245 -7.60 -1.26 -21.54
CA ALA A 245 -8.13 -0.51 -22.68
C ALA A 245 -8.16 -1.37 -23.96
N CYS A 246 -7.12 -2.19 -24.20
CA CYS A 246 -7.09 -3.17 -25.30
C CYS A 246 -8.16 -4.26 -25.16
N HIS A 247 -8.62 -4.55 -23.93
CA HIS A 247 -9.72 -5.47 -23.63
C HIS A 247 -11.10 -4.78 -23.61
N ASN A 248 -11.23 -3.56 -24.16
CA ASN A 248 -12.44 -2.73 -24.16
C ASN A 248 -13.01 -2.41 -22.76
N SER A 249 -12.16 -2.41 -21.74
CA SER A 249 -12.54 -2.15 -20.34
C SER A 249 -12.04 -0.79 -19.84
N LEU A 250 -12.24 0.26 -20.66
CA LEU A 250 -11.77 1.62 -20.35
C LEU A 250 -12.39 2.17 -19.06
N GLU A 251 -13.68 1.89 -18.84
CA GLU A 251 -14.40 2.30 -17.62
C GLU A 251 -13.79 1.66 -16.36
N MET A 252 -13.40 0.39 -16.44
CA MET A 252 -12.72 -0.30 -15.33
C MET A 252 -11.35 0.31 -15.07
N ALA A 253 -10.57 0.61 -16.11
CA ALA A 253 -9.27 1.26 -15.97
C ALA A 253 -9.39 2.64 -15.30
N GLN A 254 -10.38 3.44 -15.70
CA GLN A 254 -10.67 4.74 -15.08
C GLN A 254 -11.11 4.59 -13.62
N SER A 255 -11.97 3.62 -13.33
CA SER A 255 -12.48 3.37 -11.97
C SER A 255 -11.36 2.91 -11.04
N LEU A 256 -10.48 2.01 -11.49
CA LEU A 256 -9.30 1.59 -10.74
C LEU A 256 -8.37 2.75 -10.44
N LYS A 257 -8.08 3.59 -11.45
CA LYS A 257 -7.26 4.79 -11.26
C LYS A 257 -7.85 5.69 -10.17
N GLY A 258 -9.14 5.96 -10.23
CA GLY A 258 -9.84 6.78 -9.24
C GLY A 258 -9.74 6.21 -7.82
N GLU A 259 -9.85 4.90 -7.66
CA GLU A 259 -9.67 4.27 -6.34
C GLU A 259 -8.23 4.34 -5.83
N PHE A 260 -7.22 4.14 -6.69
CA PHE A 260 -5.82 4.29 -6.27
C PHE A 260 -5.47 5.73 -5.89
N ASP A 261 -6.02 6.72 -6.61
CA ASP A 261 -5.88 8.14 -6.25
C ASP A 261 -6.50 8.42 -4.86
N LYS A 262 -7.66 7.84 -4.55
CA LYS A 262 -8.28 7.94 -3.21
C LYS A 262 -7.45 7.27 -2.13
N VAL A 263 -6.90 6.08 -2.38
CA VAL A 263 -6.02 5.39 -1.42
C VAL A 263 -4.81 6.25 -1.09
N ARG A 264 -4.18 6.86 -2.09
CA ARG A 264 -3.10 7.84 -1.89
C ARG A 264 -3.56 9.01 -1.02
N GLU A 265 -4.68 9.64 -1.35
CA GLU A 265 -5.22 10.78 -0.60
C GLU A 265 -5.50 10.43 0.86
N ASN A 266 -6.14 9.27 1.11
CA ASN A 266 -6.43 8.79 2.46
C ASN A 266 -5.15 8.46 3.24
N THR A 267 -4.14 7.90 2.58
CA THR A 267 -2.81 7.62 3.17
C THR A 267 -2.11 8.92 3.56
N GLU A 268 -2.13 9.92 2.69
CA GLU A 268 -1.57 11.24 2.99
C GLU A 268 -2.33 11.94 4.12
N GLN A 269 -3.66 11.86 4.14
CA GLN A 269 -4.47 12.40 5.23
C GLN A 269 -4.17 11.71 6.56
N THR A 270 -3.97 10.39 6.52
CA THR A 270 -3.57 9.60 7.70
C THR A 270 -2.20 10.04 8.22
N LEU A 271 -1.23 10.26 7.34
CA LEU A 271 0.06 10.86 7.71
C LEU A 271 -0.13 12.23 8.38
N PHE A 272 -0.94 13.13 7.81
CA PHE A 272 -1.24 14.43 8.42
C PHE A 272 -1.88 14.30 9.80
N ASN A 273 -2.83 13.38 9.95
CA ASN A 273 -3.52 13.15 11.21
C ASN A 273 -2.56 12.69 12.31
N LEU A 274 -1.60 11.81 11.99
CA LEU A 274 -0.56 11.41 12.95
C LEU A 274 0.25 12.61 13.45
N PHE A 275 0.68 13.50 12.57
CA PHE A 275 1.42 14.71 12.97
C PHE A 275 0.59 15.75 13.73
N ASN A 276 -0.74 15.71 13.58
CA ASN A 276 -1.68 16.58 14.28
C ASN A 276 -2.08 16.07 15.68
N GLN A 277 -1.73 14.83 16.05
CA GLN A 277 -2.06 14.30 17.37
C GLN A 277 -1.21 14.99 18.45
N LYS A 278 -1.88 15.59 19.45
CA LYS A 278 -1.27 16.39 20.53
C LYS A 278 -0.14 15.70 21.31
N ASN A 279 -0.07 14.37 21.29
CA ASN A 279 0.86 13.58 22.09
C ASN A 279 1.94 12.84 21.28
N ILE A 280 2.01 13.03 19.97
CA ILE A 280 3.08 12.41 19.17
C ILE A 280 4.33 13.28 19.28
N ASP A 281 5.19 12.91 20.22
CA ASP A 281 6.58 13.37 20.34
C ASP A 281 7.55 12.35 19.73
N THR A 282 7.08 11.57 18.75
CA THR A 282 7.91 10.55 18.14
C THR A 282 8.91 11.22 17.22
N GLU A 283 10.15 11.29 17.69
CA GLU A 283 11.33 11.54 16.85
C GLU A 283 11.40 10.55 15.67
N ASN A 284 10.66 9.43 15.72
CA ASN A 284 10.62 8.40 14.68
C ASN A 284 9.19 7.89 14.36
N ILE A 285 8.60 8.37 13.27
CA ILE A 285 7.28 7.90 12.79
C ILE A 285 7.31 6.49 12.21
N ILE A 286 8.47 6.05 11.72
CA ILE A 286 8.64 4.68 11.27
C ILE A 286 8.43 3.74 12.47
N GLU A 287 8.98 4.08 13.64
CA GLU A 287 8.77 3.34 14.88
C GLU A 287 7.31 3.41 15.36
N HIS A 288 6.66 4.56 15.21
CA HIS A 288 5.24 4.72 15.55
C HIS A 288 4.35 3.84 14.66
N CYS A 289 4.54 3.88 13.33
CA CYS A 289 3.82 3.03 12.37
C CYS A 289 4.08 1.54 12.64
N ASN A 290 5.33 1.16 12.91
CA ASN A 290 5.69 -0.21 13.27
C ASN A 290 5.01 -0.66 14.58
N THR A 291 4.83 0.24 15.55
CA THR A 291 4.19 -0.05 16.84
C THR A 291 2.67 -0.16 16.69
N LEU A 292 2.04 0.69 15.88
CA LEU A 292 0.62 0.62 15.58
C LEU A 292 0.27 -0.66 14.83
N MET A 293 1.07 -1.06 13.84
CA MET A 293 0.86 -2.29 13.08
C MET A 293 1.06 -3.58 13.88
N LYS A 294 1.79 -3.55 15.01
CA LYS A 294 1.89 -4.72 15.93
C LYS A 294 0.62 -4.93 16.76
N LYS A 295 -0.28 -3.95 16.81
CA LYS A 295 -1.53 -4.00 17.58
C LYS A 295 -2.74 -4.41 16.73
N ILE A 296 -2.58 -4.45 15.41
CA ILE A 296 -3.55 -4.94 14.41
C ILE A 296 -3.20 -6.39 14.10
#